data_AF-A0A9D1K0X8-F1
#
_entry.id   AF-A0A9D1K0X8-F1
#
_cell.length_a   1.000
_cell.length_b   1.000
_cell.length_c   1.000
_cell.angle_alpha   90.00
_cell.angle_beta   90.00
_cell.angle_gamma   90.00
#
_symmetry.space_group_name_H-M   'P 1'
#
loop_
_entity.id
_entity.type
_entity.pdbx_description
1 polymer ?
#
loop_
_entity_poly.entity_id
_entity_poly.type
_entity_poly.pdbx_seq_one_letter_code
_entity_poly.pdbx_strand_id
1 'polypeptide(L)' 'MWNKAVFLECSEETLISKTSAPEFYRLYQQSVLLALKEQGVLNDIQLQYCLDILDHRHEKCREW' A
#
# COMPACT_ATOMS: atom_id res chain seq x y z
N MET A 1 22.51 -23.59 -17.52
CA MET A 1 22.72 -22.12 -17.40
C MET A 1 21.47 -21.52 -16.76
N TRP A 2 21.62 -20.72 -15.71
CA TRP A 2 20.50 -20.05 -15.05
C TRP A 2 20.36 -18.65 -15.65
N ASN A 3 19.29 -18.38 -16.39
CA ASN A 3 19.02 -17.05 -16.92
C ASN A 3 18.64 -16.15 -15.74
N LYS A 4 19.61 -15.39 -15.23
CA LYS A 4 19.33 -14.33 -14.26
C LYS A 4 18.62 -13.20 -15.00
N ALA A 5 17.42 -12.86 -14.55
CA ALA A 5 16.76 -11.64 -15.00
C ALA A 5 17.61 -10.43 -14.57
N VAL A 6 17.93 -9.56 -15.51
CA VAL A 6 18.65 -8.31 -15.26
C VAL A 6 17.70 -7.17 -15.62
N PHE A 7 17.51 -6.24 -14.69
CA PHE A 7 16.77 -5.01 -14.95
C PHE A 7 17.55 -4.16 -15.95
N LEU A 8 16.93 -3.83 -17.09
CA LEU A 8 17.57 -3.09 -18.18
C LEU A 8 17.26 -1.59 -18.11
N GLU A 9 15.98 -1.22 -18.16
CA GLU A 9 15.52 0.17 -17.97
C GLU A 9 14.05 0.21 -17.55
N CYS A 10 13.62 1.39 -17.05
CA CYS A 10 12.22 1.73 -16.86
C CYS A 10 11.87 2.87 -17.83
N SER A 11 11.04 2.58 -18.83
CA SER A 11 10.67 3.53 -19.89
C SER A 11 9.42 4.35 -19.55
N GLU A 12 8.65 3.94 -18.56
CA GLU A 12 7.39 4.59 -18.15
C GLU A 12 7.39 4.84 -16.65
N GLU A 13 7.85 6.02 -16.24
CA GLU A 13 7.64 6.50 -14.88
C GLU A 13 6.18 6.94 -14.72
N THR A 14 5.38 6.13 -14.05
CA THR A 14 4.05 6.56 -13.63
C THR A 14 4.14 7.24 -12.28
N LEU A 15 3.77 8.52 -12.24
CA LEU A 15 3.63 9.26 -11.00
C LEU A 15 2.53 8.61 -10.16
N ILE A 16 2.94 7.87 -9.13
CA ILE A 16 2.02 7.23 -8.19
C ILE A 16 1.37 8.33 -7.35
N SER A 17 0.06 8.46 -7.50
CA SER A 17 -0.79 9.29 -6.67
C SER A 17 -2.01 8.50 -6.24
N LYS A 18 -2.71 9.00 -5.22
CA LYS A 18 -3.95 8.37 -4.74
C LYS A 18 -5.00 8.23 -5.85
N THR A 19 -5.00 9.12 -6.84
CA THR A 19 -5.93 9.12 -7.96
C THR A 19 -5.44 8.31 -9.15
N SER A 20 -4.13 8.25 -9.40
CA SER A 20 -3.56 7.53 -10.55
C SER A 20 -3.33 6.04 -10.29
N ALA A 21 -3.18 5.63 -9.03
CA ALA A 21 -2.94 4.24 -8.66
C ALA A 21 -3.58 3.90 -7.30
N PRO A 22 -4.92 3.89 -7.20
CA PRO A 22 -5.63 3.74 -5.93
C PRO A 22 -5.38 2.39 -5.25
N GLU A 23 -5.23 1.30 -6.02
CA GLU A 23 -4.92 -0.03 -5.49
C GLU A 23 -3.50 -0.09 -4.92
N PHE A 24 -2.52 0.48 -5.63
CA PHE A 24 -1.15 0.57 -5.14
C PHE A 24 -1.09 1.38 -3.85
N TYR A 25 -1.74 2.54 -3.82
CA TYR A 25 -1.74 3.42 -2.65
C TYR A 25 -2.36 2.73 -1.43
N ARG A 26 -3.44 1.96 -1.63
CA ARG A 26 -4.05 1.16 -0.57
C ARG A 26 -3.10 0.10 -0.02
N LEU A 27 -2.49 -0.69 -0.92
CA LEU A 27 -1.53 -1.74 -0.52
C LEU A 27 -0.32 -1.14 0.20
N TYR A 28 0.16 0.01 -0.26
CA TYR A 28 1.23 0.76 0.40
C TYR A 28 0.84 1.22 1.81
N GLN A 29 -0.37 1.73 2.00
CA GLN A 29 -0.85 2.11 3.33
C GLN A 29 -0.96 0.90 4.27
N GLN A 30 -1.46 -0.24 3.78
CA GLN A 30 -1.51 -1.48 4.55
C GLN A 30 -0.11 -1.98 4.92
N SER A 31 0.85 -1.94 4.00
CA SER A 31 2.22 -2.39 4.27
C SER A 31 2.92 -1.51 5.31
N VAL A 32 2.70 -0.19 5.29
CA VAL A 32 3.21 0.74 6.31
C VAL A 32 2.64 0.39 7.69
N LEU A 33 1.33 0.14 7.80
CA LEU A 33 0.70 -0.23 9.07
C LEU A 33 1.26 -1.55 9.63
N LEU A 34 1.47 -2.54 8.76
CA LEU A 34 2.09 -3.81 9.15
C LEU A 34 3.53 -3.62 9.63
N ALA A 35 4.33 -2.83 8.92
CA ALA A 35 5.72 -2.55 9.33
C ALA A 35 5.77 -1.83 10.69
N LEU A 36 4.85 -0.89 10.96
CA LEU A 36 4.76 -0.22 12.26
C LEU A 36 4.38 -1.18 13.38
N LYS A 37 3.52 -2.18 13.10
CA LYS A 37 3.21 -3.25 14.05
C LYS A 37 4.43 -4.14 14.32
N GLU A 38 5.15 -4.55 13.29
CA GLU A 38 6.37 -5.36 13.42
C GLU A 38 7.47 -4.64 14.21
N GLN A 39 7.54 -3.31 14.11
CA GLN A 39 8.46 -2.48 14.88
C GLN A 39 7.96 -2.18 16.31
N GLY A 40 6.79 -2.68 16.70
CA GLY A 40 6.19 -2.45 18.02
C GLY A 40 5.65 -1.04 18.24
N VAL A 41 5.59 -0.21 17.20
CA VAL A 41 4.98 1.14 17.26
C VAL A 41 3.46 1.03 17.43
N LEU A 42 2.86 0.04 16.77
CA LEU A 42 1.45 -0.30 16.91
C LEU A 42 1.30 -1.66 17.59
N ASN A 43 0.32 -1.77 18.48
CA ASN A 43 -0.20 -3.06 18.94
C ASN A 43 -1.32 -3.58 18.03
N ASP A 44 -1.80 -4.80 18.26
CA ASP A 44 -2.82 -5.44 17.43
C ASP A 44 -4.15 -4.65 17.38
N ILE A 45 -4.55 -4.04 18.50
CA ILE A 45 -5.80 -3.26 18.58
C ILE A 45 -5.67 -1.98 17.73
N GLN A 46 -4.54 -1.29 17.85
CA GLN A 46 -4.26 -0.08 17.08
C GLN A 46 -4.16 -0.38 15.58
N LEU A 47 -3.50 -1.49 15.22
CA LEU A 47 -3.43 -1.95 13.83
C LEU A 47 -4.82 -2.20 13.26
N GLN A 48 -5.68 -2.96 13.98
CA GLN A 48 -7.03 -3.25 13.51
C GLN A 48 -7.85 -1.97 13.32
N TYR A 49 -7.80 -1.06 14.30
CA TYR A 49 -8.49 0.22 14.20
C TYR A 49 -8.03 1.05 12.99
N CYS A 50 -6.72 1.07 12.69
CA CYS A 50 -6.20 1.75 11.52
C CYS A 50 -6.65 1.11 10.20
N LEU A 51 -6.72 -0.22 10.13
CA LEU A 51 -7.21 -0.95 8.96
C LEU A 51 -8.71 -0.70 8.72
N ASP A 52 -9.52 -0.70 9.77
CA ASP A 52 -10.96 -0.43 9.69
C ASP A 52 -11.22 0.99 9.14
N ILE A 53 -10.46 1.99 9.61
CA ILE A 53 -10.53 3.36 9.08
C ILE A 53 -10.12 3.41 7.61
N LEU A 54 -9.08 2.66 7.24
CA LEU A 54 -8.58 2.63 5.87
C LEU A 54 -9.65 2.07 4.92
N ASP A 55 -10.33 0.99 5.30
CA ASP A 55 -11.39 0.37 4.50
C ASP A 55 -12.62 1.29 4.39
N HIS A 56 -13.05 1.93 5.48
CA HIS A 56 -14.16 2.89 5.47
C HIS A 56 -13.89 4.13 4.57
N ARG A 57 -12.64 4.59 4.52
CA ARG A 57 -12.25 5.69 3.63
C ARG A 57 -12.27 5.28 2.16
N HIS A 58 -12.07 4.00 1.86
CA HIS A 58 -12.10 3.48 0.50
C HIS A 58 -13.51 3.21 -0.01
N GLU A 59 -14.45 2.79 0.85
CA GLU A 59 -15.86 2.63 0.46
C GLU A 59 -16.46 3.94 -0.05
N LYS A 60 -16.18 5.07 0.62
CA LYS A 60 -16.66 6.40 0.18
C LYS A 60 -16.10 6.88 -1.16
N CYS A 61 -14.96 6.33 -1.62
CA CYS A 61 -14.38 6.70 -2.91
C CYS A 61 -14.88 5.85 -4.08
N ARG A 62 -15.63 4.76 -3.84
CA ARG A 62 -16.25 3.94 -4.89
C ARG A 62 -17.66 4.39 -5.31
N GLU A 63 -18.21 5.38 -4.63
CA GLU A 63 -19.56 5.92 -4.89
C GLU A 63 -19.58 7.14 -5.84
N TRP A 64 -18.48 7.44 -6.53
CA TRP A 64 -18.36 8.56 -7.48
C TRP A 64 -17.98 8.08 -8.86
#